data_AF-A0A5N9DVG2-F1
#
_entry.id   AF-A0A5N9DVG2-F1
#
_cell.length_a   1.000
_cell.length_b   1.000
_cell.length_c   1.000
_cell.angle_alpha   90.00
_cell.angle_beta   90.00
_cell.angle_gamma   90.00
#
_symmetry.space_group_name_H-M   'P 1'
#
loop_
_entity.id
_entity.type
_entity.pdbx_description
1 polymer ?
#
loop_
_entity_poly.entity_id
_entity_poly.type
_entity_poly.pdbx_seq_one_letter_code
_entity_poly.pdbx_strand_id
1 'polypeptide(L)' 'GLGLTISQQLVEVHGGTIHVESVVPTGARFVFELPVASPYNPA' A
#
# COMPACT_ATOMS: atom_id res chain seq x y z
N GLY A 1 9.83 -13.61 6.71
CA GLY A 1 8.62 -12.75 6.71
C GLY A 1 8.89 -11.51 7.52
N LEU A 2 9.46 -10.49 6.87
CA LEU A 2 9.71 -9.16 7.44
C LEU A 2 9.39 -8.08 6.40
N GLY A 3 9.71 -8.36 5.12
CA GLY A 3 9.47 -7.44 4.02
C GLY A 3 8.03 -6.91 3.94
N LEU A 4 7.01 -7.77 3.99
CA LEU A 4 5.61 -7.30 3.90
C LEU A 4 5.21 -6.42 5.09
N THR A 5 5.67 -6.74 6.30
CA THR A 5 5.43 -5.92 7.49
C THR A 5 6.09 -4.55 7.38
N ILE A 6 7.33 -4.50 6.88
CA ILE A 6 8.04 -3.23 6.63
C ILE A 6 7.33 -2.43 5.54
N SER A 7 6.93 -3.09 4.44
CA SER A 7 6.18 -2.46 3.36
C SER A 7 4.84 -1.89 3.85
N GLN A 8 4.12 -2.63 4.70
CA GLN A 8 2.88 -2.15 5.30
C GLN A 8 3.11 -0.89 6.13
N GLN A 9 4.11 -0.89 7.02
CA GLN A 9 4.45 0.30 7.83
C GLN A 9 4.82 1.50 6.94
N LEU A 10 5.57 1.27 5.86
CA LEU A 10 5.94 2.32 4.92
C LEU A 10 4.69 2.92 4.25
N VAL A 11 3.79 2.06 3.75
CA VAL A 11 2.56 2.50 3.09
C VAL A 11 1.65 3.26 4.06
N GLU A 12 1.50 2.79 5.30
CA GLU A 12 0.71 3.46 6.35
C GLU A 12 1.26 4.85 6.70
N VAL A 13 2.59 5.00 6.83
CA VAL A 13 3.23 6.31 7.09
C VAL A 13 3.03 7.30 5.93
N HIS A 14 2.86 6.80 4.70
CA HIS A 14 2.52 7.63 3.53
C HIS A 14 1.01 7.88 3.39
N GLY A 15 0.19 7.47 4.35
CA GLY A 15 -1.25 7.65 4.34
C GLY A 15 -1.98 6.74 3.34
N GLY A 16 -1.33 5.64 2.95
CA GLY A 16 -1.88 4.68 2.00
C GLY A 16 -2.39 3.39 2.63
N THR A 17 -2.79 2.47 1.77
CA THR A 17 -3.26 1.12 2.11
C THR A 17 -2.52 0.07 1.31
N ILE A 18 -2.38 -1.14 1.85
CA ILE A 18 -1.81 -2.30 1.15
C ILE A 18 -2.70 -3.52 1.37
N HIS A 19 -2.95 -4.29 0.32
CA HIS A 19 -3.71 -5.55 0.37
C HIS A 19 -3.12 -6.60 -0.57
N VAL A 20 -3.57 -7.85 -0.39
CA VAL A 20 -3.17 -8.99 -1.21
C VAL A 20 -4.38 -9.53 -1.95
N GLU A 21 -4.19 -9.77 -3.24
CA GLU A 21 -5.16 -10.42 -4.11
C GLU A 21 -4.57 -11.77 -4.53
N SER A 22 -5.41 -12.81 -4.54
CA SER A 22 -5.01 -14.10 -5.12
C SER A 22 -5.01 -14.00 -6.64
N VAL A 23 -3.94 -14.46 -7.27
CA VAL A 23 -3.89 -14.61 -8.73
C VAL A 23 -4.16 -16.08 -9.07
N VAL A 24 -5.19 -16.33 -9.87
CA VAL A 24 -5.57 -17.68 -10.31
C VAL A 24 -4.82 -18.04 -11.60
N PRO A 25 -4.34 -19.28 -11.78
CA PRO A 25 -4.44 -20.43 -10.87
C PRO A 25 -3.40 -20.43 -9.73
N THR A 26 -2.40 -19.55 -9.79
CA THR A 26 -1.33 -19.51 -8.79
C THR A 26 -0.70 -18.13 -8.70
N GLY A 27 -0.35 -17.73 -7.48
CA GLY A 27 0.40 -16.51 -7.19
C GLY A 27 -0.32 -15.57 -6.23
N ALA A 28 0.37 -14.50 -5.88
CA ALA A 28 -0.15 -13.41 -5.07
C ALA A 28 0.18 -12.09 -5.74
N ARG A 29 -0.79 -11.19 -5.80
CA ARG A 29 -0.60 -9.81 -6.23
C ARG A 29 -0.71 -8.93 -4.99
N PHE A 30 0.34 -8.16 -4.73
CA PHE A 30 0.32 -7.15 -3.68
C PHE A 30 0.00 -5.81 -4.33
N VAL A 31 -1.00 -5.12 -3.79
CA VAL A 31 -1.49 -3.84 -4.30
C VAL A 31 -1.37 -2.83 -3.17
N PHE A 32 -0.82 -1.66 -3.47
CA PHE A 32 -0.78 -0.53 -2.55
C PHE A 32 -1.35 0.71 -3.22
N GLU A 33 -2.03 1.54 -2.45
CA GLU A 33 -2.64 2.79 -2.90
C GLU A 33 -2.09 3.92 -2.04
N LEU A 34 -1.63 4.99 -2.70
CA LEU A 34 -1.08 6.17 -2.03
C LEU A 34 -1.85 7.43 -2.48
N PRO A 35 -2.05 8.41 -1.58
CA PRO A 35 -2.50 9.73 -1.98
C PRO A 35 -1.51 10.37 -2.98
N VAL A 36 -2.01 10.83 -4.14
CA VAL A 36 -1.17 11.45 -5.18
C VAL A 36 -0.64 12.83 -4.76
N ALA A 37 -1.39 13.51 -3.91
CA ALA A 37 -0.99 14.73 -3.22
C ALA A 37 -1.78 14.83 -1.91
N SER A 38 -1.20 15.46 -0.88
CA SER A 38 -2.02 15.98 0.22
C SER A 38 -3.08 16.91 -0.37
N PRO A 39 -4.32 16.93 0.17
CA PRO A 39 -5.29 17.95 -0.23
C PRO A 39 -4.61 19.31 -0.13
N TYR A 40 -4.63 20.07 -1.22
CA TYR A 40 -4.07 21.41 -1.25
C TYR A 40 -4.72 22.20 -0.13
N ASN A 41 -3.91 22.64 0.84
CA ASN A 41 -4.34 23.49 1.94
C ASN A 41 -3.84 24.91 1.64
N PRO A 42 -4.67 25.80 1.06
CA PRO A 42 -4.29 27.19 0.75
C PRO A 42 -4.15 28.11 1.97
N ALA A 43 -4.22 27.59 3.19
CA ALA A 43 -4.16 28.40 4.42
C ALA A 43 -2.73 28.88 4.73
#